data_AF-A0A5J4P090-F1
#
_entry.id   AF-A0A5J4P090-F1
#
_cell.length_a   1.000
_cell.length_b   1.000
_cell.length_c   1.000
_cell.angle_alpha   90.00
_cell.angle_beta   90.00
_cell.angle_gamma   90.00
#
_symmetry.space_group_name_H-M   'P 1'
#
loop_
_entity.id
_entity.type
_entity.pdbx_description
1 polymer ?
#
loop_
_entity_poly.entity_id
_entity_poly.type
_entity_poly.pdbx_seq_one_letter_code
_entity_poly.pdbx_strand_id
1 'polypeptide(L)'
;MPDNSPPVLTRGLTGQESRILTDNQTIAVLQTKLRTLGERSTFHGIDVLLEAKPGWLRRIVLLIVLIMCIACVLTVSHLVAGFINMPISTVINYGKANFNFPMVTICPDSPFSMAKLEELDELRQA
;
A
#
# COMPACT_ATOMS: atom_id res chain seq x y z
N MET A 1 11.29 37.06 17.91
CA MET A 1 11.75 36.66 19.26
C MET A 1 10.50 36.36 20.07
N PRO A 2 10.26 35.13 20.54
CA PRO A 2 9.10 34.85 21.39
C PRO A 2 9.34 35.48 22.77
N ASP A 3 8.33 36.20 23.26
CA ASP A 3 8.30 36.78 24.59
C ASP A 3 8.20 35.64 25.63
N ASN A 4 9.20 35.54 26.51
CA ASN A 4 9.32 34.54 27.57
C ASN A 4 9.01 35.14 28.96
N SER A 5 8.12 36.14 29.03
CA SER A 5 7.69 36.68 30.31
C SER A 5 6.71 35.71 31.00
N PRO A 6 6.98 35.30 32.27
CA PRO A 6 6.06 34.48 33.02
C PRO A 6 4.77 35.26 33.31
N PRO A 7 3.58 34.62 33.29
CA PRO A 7 2.32 35.30 33.58
C PRO A 7 2.30 35.77 35.04
N VAL A 8 2.48 37.07 35.23
CA VAL A 8 2.26 37.75 36.51
C VAL A 8 0.76 37.87 36.72
N LEU A 9 0.14 36.88 37.41
CA LEU A 9 -0.95 37.07 38.38
C LEU A 9 -1.38 35.76 39.07
N THR A 10 -0.47 35.04 39.74
CA THR A 10 -0.83 33.90 40.61
C THR A 10 -0.93 34.35 42.07
N ARG A 11 -1.93 35.17 42.39
CA ARG A 11 -2.27 35.44 43.80
C ARG A 11 -3.79 35.29 43.97
N GLY A 12 -4.24 34.06 44.18
CA GLY A 12 -5.61 33.77 44.63
C GLY A 12 -6.44 32.76 43.83
N LEU A 13 -5.91 32.13 42.77
CA LEU A 13 -6.69 31.16 41.97
C LEU A 13 -6.79 29.81 42.66
N THR A 14 -7.99 29.23 42.69
CA THR A 14 -8.23 27.87 43.18
C THR A 14 -7.46 26.86 42.30
N GLY A 15 -7.07 25.70 42.85
CA GLY A 15 -6.30 24.68 42.08
C GLY A 15 -7.00 24.16 40.81
N GLN A 16 -8.30 24.43 40.67
CA GLN A 16 -9.09 24.14 39.48
C GLN A 16 -8.94 25.23 38.41
N GLU A 17 -8.92 26.50 38.78
CA GLU A 17 -8.69 27.63 37.85
C GLU A 17 -7.30 27.59 37.23
N SER A 18 -6.27 27.22 37.99
CA SER A 18 -4.90 27.10 37.45
C SER A 18 -4.81 26.02 36.37
N ARG A 19 -5.54 24.91 36.51
CA ARG A 19 -5.61 23.84 35.50
C ARG A 19 -6.33 24.31 34.24
N ILE A 20 -7.49 24.95 34.39
CA ILE A 20 -8.26 25.49 33.26
C ILE A 20 -7.42 26.52 32.48
N LEU A 21 -6.64 27.35 33.17
CA LEU A 21 -5.79 28.35 32.53
C LEU A 21 -4.65 27.71 31.73
N THR A 22 -4.05 26.63 32.27
CA THR A 22 -3.01 25.85 31.60
C THR A 22 -3.57 25.08 30.38
N ASP A 23 -4.76 24.50 30.52
CA ASP A 23 -5.45 23.81 29.42
C ASP A 23 -5.81 24.78 28.29
N ASN A 24 -6.30 25.98 28.61
CA ASN A 24 -6.58 27.00 27.60
C ASN A 24 -5.31 27.46 26.87
N GLN A 25 -4.18 27.58 27.58
CA GLN A 25 -2.90 27.91 26.96
C GLN A 25 -2.42 26.79 26.03
N THR A 26 -2.49 25.52 26.46
CA THR A 26 -2.09 24.39 25.61
C THR A 26 -2.99 24.26 24.39
N ILE A 27 -4.31 24.44 24.53
CA ILE A 27 -5.25 24.47 23.39
C ILE A 27 -4.90 25.58 22.40
N ALA A 28 -4.57 26.79 22.88
CA ALA A 28 -4.17 27.89 22.01
C ALA A 28 -2.86 27.59 21.25
N VAL A 29 -1.88 26.97 21.91
CA VAL A 29 -0.64 26.52 21.27
C VAL A 29 -0.91 25.41 20.24
N LEU A 30 -1.82 24.48 20.53
CA LEU A 30 -2.18 23.43 19.58
C LEU A 30 -2.92 23.99 18.37
N GLN A 31 -3.85 24.93 18.57
CA GLN A 31 -4.56 25.58 17.47
C GLN A 31 -3.60 26.32 16.53
N THR A 32 -2.64 27.06 17.07
CA THR A 32 -1.64 27.76 16.25
C THR A 32 -0.77 26.78 15.47
N LYS A 33 -0.31 25.69 16.10
CA LYS A 33 0.44 24.63 15.39
C LYS A 33 -0.38 23.91 14.33
N LEU A 34 -1.66 23.63 14.59
CA LEU A 34 -2.54 22.99 13.61
C LEU A 34 -2.82 23.91 12.42
N ARG A 35 -2.95 25.22 12.67
CA ARG A 35 -3.11 26.22 11.61
C ARG A 35 -1.86 26.31 10.72
N THR A 36 -0.67 26.36 11.32
CA THR A 36 0.57 26.39 10.54
C THR A 36 0.84 25.09 9.78
N LEU A 37 0.45 23.94 10.36
CA LEU A 37 0.48 22.66 9.65
C LEU A 37 -0.50 22.63 8.49
N GLY A 38 -1.72 23.14 8.67
CA GLY A 38 -2.71 23.20 7.60
C GLY A 38 -2.28 24.09 6.44
N GLU A 39 -1.73 25.28 6.72
CA GLU A 39 -1.23 26.20 5.69
C GLU A 39 -0.03 25.64 4.91
N ARG A 40 0.76 24.74 5.52
CA ARG A 40 1.93 24.12 4.87
C ARG A 40 1.67 22.73 4.31
N SER A 41 0.52 22.15 4.59
CA SER A 41 0.19 20.81 4.18
C SER A 41 -0.42 20.82 2.78
N THR A 42 -0.07 19.83 1.96
CA THR A 42 -0.70 19.59 0.65
C THR A 42 -2.00 18.77 0.80
N PHE A 43 -2.50 18.61 2.02
CA PHE A 43 -3.68 17.82 2.31
C PHE A 43 -4.94 18.60 1.96
N HIS A 44 -5.55 18.24 0.83
CA HIS A 44 -6.67 18.97 0.24
C HIS A 44 -7.90 19.10 1.16
N GLY A 45 -8.02 18.26 2.20
CA GLY A 45 -9.13 18.31 3.15
C GLY A 45 -8.93 19.23 4.37
N ILE A 46 -7.69 19.66 4.66
CA ILE A 46 -7.40 20.45 5.86
C ILE A 46 -7.78 21.92 5.68
N ASP A 47 -7.58 22.48 4.49
CA ASP A 47 -7.94 23.87 4.20
C ASP A 47 -9.45 24.10 4.33
N VAL A 48 -10.26 23.19 3.76
CA VAL A 48 -11.73 23.18 3.91
C VAL A 48 -12.16 23.05 5.37
N LEU A 49 -11.41 22.30 6.19
CA LEU A 49 -11.70 22.11 7.61
C LEU A 49 -11.37 23.36 8.45
N LEU A 50 -10.37 24.14 8.04
CA LEU A 50 -9.97 25.38 8.68
C LEU A 50 -10.89 26.55 8.30
N GLU A 51 -11.35 26.58 7.05
CA GLU A 51 -12.30 27.59 6.54
C GLU A 51 -13.75 27.33 7.01
N ALA A 52 -14.12 26.07 7.29
CA ALA A 52 -15.45 25.72 7.73
C ALA A 52 -15.80 26.35 9.10
N LYS A 53 -16.91 27.10 9.12
CA LYS A 53 -17.49 27.67 10.36
C LYS A 53 -17.68 26.57 11.42
N PRO A 54 -17.35 26.85 12.70
CA PRO A 54 -17.53 25.87 13.78
C PRO A 54 -19.00 25.50 13.91
N GLY A 55 -19.31 24.20 13.73
CA GLY A 55 -20.69 23.69 13.72
C GLY A 55 -20.77 22.26 13.20
N TRP A 56 -21.98 21.83 12.83
CA TRP A 56 -22.24 20.48 12.31
C TRP A 56 -21.52 20.18 10.99
N LEU A 57 -21.45 21.16 10.09
CA LEU A 57 -20.75 21.06 8.79
C LEU A 57 -19.27 20.70 8.97
N ARG A 58 -18.58 21.33 9.91
CA ARG A 58 -17.17 21.04 10.19
C ARG A 58 -16.95 19.61 10.67
N ARG A 59 -17.88 19.05 11.45
CA ARG A 59 -17.82 17.64 11.88
C ARG A 59 -18.00 16.69 10.70
N ILE A 60 -18.90 17.01 9.77
CA ILE A 60 -19.12 16.20 8.56
C ILE A 60 -17.87 16.21 7.67
N VAL A 61 -17.28 17.38 7.42
CA VAL A 61 -16.04 17.49 6.63
C VAL A 61 -14.91 16.68 7.27
N LEU A 62 -14.74 16.77 8.59
CA LEU A 62 -13.75 15.97 9.32
C LEU A 62 -14.00 14.47 9.13
N LEU A 63 -15.26 14.03 9.25
CA LEU A 63 -15.65 12.64 9.10
C LEU A 63 -15.37 12.15 7.67
N ILE A 64 -15.69 12.94 6.64
CA ILE A 64 -15.37 12.62 5.24
C ILE A 64 -13.87 12.45 5.04
N VAL A 65 -13.07 13.40 5.55
CA VAL A 65 -11.60 13.34 5.45
C VAL A 65 -11.07 12.08 6.14
N LEU A 66 -11.61 11.73 7.31
CA LEU A 66 -11.24 10.50 8.03
C LEU A 66 -11.56 9.24 7.22
N ILE A 67 -12.75 9.16 6.62
CA ILE A 67 -13.14 8.03 5.77
C ILE A 67 -12.20 7.91 4.57
N MET A 68 -11.87 9.03 3.91
CA MET A 68 -10.95 9.03 2.76
C MET A 68 -9.55 8.54 3.15
N CYS A 69 -9.04 8.93 4.33
CA CYS A 69 -7.78 8.40 4.87
C CYS A 69 -7.84 6.89 5.07
N ILE A 70 -8.91 6.37 5.69
CA ILE A 70 -9.07 4.94 5.94
C ILE A 70 -9.15 4.17 4.62
N ALA A 71 -9.96 4.65 3.68
CA ALA A 71 -10.10 4.04 2.35
C ALA A 71 -8.75 3.98 1.63
N CYS A 72 -7.96 5.07 1.68
CA CYS A 72 -6.62 5.12 1.10
C CYS A 72 -5.69 4.06 1.73
N VAL A 73 -5.66 3.95 3.05
CA VAL A 73 -4.84 2.92 3.73
C VAL A 73 -5.25 1.52 3.30
N LEU A 74 -6.55 1.23 3.22
CA LEU A 74 -7.04 -0.09 2.80
C LEU A 74 -6.67 -0.40 1.35
N THR A 75 -6.81 0.55 0.42
CA THR A 75 -6.49 0.33 -1.00
C THR A 75 -4.99 0.18 -1.23
N VAL A 76 -4.15 0.99 -0.58
CA VAL A 76 -2.70 0.84 -0.64
C VAL A 76 -2.28 -0.50 -0.04
N SER A 77 -2.86 -0.90 1.09
CA SER A 77 -2.58 -2.21 1.70
C SER A 77 -2.93 -3.36 0.76
N HIS A 78 -4.07 -3.27 0.07
CA HIS A 78 -4.48 -4.27 -0.92
C HIS A 78 -3.51 -4.32 -2.12
N LEU A 79 -3.06 -3.16 -2.60
CA LEU A 79 -2.07 -3.08 -3.69
C LEU A 79 -0.73 -3.69 -3.28
N VAL A 80 -0.26 -3.37 -2.08
CA VAL A 80 0.99 -3.92 -1.51
C VAL A 80 0.86 -5.44 -1.33
N ALA A 81 -0.26 -5.92 -0.80
CA ALA A 81 -0.52 -7.35 -0.67
C ALA A 81 -0.54 -8.05 -2.04
N GLY A 82 -1.16 -7.43 -3.05
CA GLY A 82 -1.14 -7.91 -4.43
C GLY A 82 0.28 -7.99 -5.00
N PHE A 83 1.12 -7.00 -4.70
CA PHE A 83 2.52 -7.00 -5.12
C PHE A 83 3.34 -8.11 -4.43
N ILE A 84 3.20 -8.28 -3.11
CA ILE A 84 3.91 -9.32 -2.34
C ILE A 84 3.51 -10.72 -2.82
N ASN A 85 2.24 -10.93 -3.16
CA ASN A 85 1.75 -12.21 -3.66
C ASN A 85 2.17 -12.53 -5.11
N MET A 86 2.89 -11.61 -5.79
CA MET A 86 3.46 -11.79 -7.14
C MET A 86 2.59 -12.63 -8.10
N PRO A 87 1.36 -12.21 -8.43
CA PRO A 87 0.57 -12.93 -9.41
C PRO A 87 1.26 -12.87 -10.78
N ILE A 88 1.70 -14.03 -11.28
CA ILE A 88 2.30 -14.13 -12.62
C ILE A 88 1.16 -14.09 -13.64
N SER A 89 1.04 -12.96 -14.34
CA SER A 89 0.11 -12.84 -15.47
C SER A 89 0.81 -13.32 -16.75
N THR A 90 0.51 -14.55 -17.18
CA THR A 90 1.03 -15.10 -18.44
C THR A 90 0.14 -14.67 -19.60
N VAL A 91 0.71 -13.97 -20.57
CA VAL A 91 0.04 -13.65 -21.84
C VAL A 91 0.49 -14.65 -22.90
N ILE A 92 -0.45 -15.41 -23.47
CA ILE A 92 -0.19 -16.32 -24.58
C ILE A 92 -0.14 -15.47 -25.86
N ASN A 93 1.05 -15.28 -26.41
CA ASN A 93 1.26 -14.56 -27.65
C ASN A 93 1.38 -15.54 -28.83
N TYR A 94 0.32 -15.66 -29.62
CA TYR A 94 0.28 -16.51 -30.82
C TYR A 94 1.07 -15.94 -32.02
N GLY A 95 1.54 -14.69 -31.92
CA GLY A 95 2.13 -13.93 -33.04
C GLY A 95 3.65 -13.84 -33.06
N LYS A 96 4.37 -14.50 -32.14
CA LYS A 96 5.83 -14.47 -32.11
C LYS A 96 6.44 -15.82 -31.78
N ALA A 97 6.70 -16.61 -32.81
CA ALA A 97 7.89 -17.43 -32.86
C ALA A 97 8.29 -17.55 -34.32
N ASN A 98 9.53 -17.22 -34.65
CA ASN A 98 10.13 -17.77 -35.87
C ASN A 98 9.92 -19.28 -35.79
N PHE A 99 9.17 -19.84 -36.74
CA PHE A 99 8.86 -21.25 -36.72
C PHE A 99 10.16 -22.04 -36.90
N ASN A 100 10.64 -22.63 -35.81
CA ASN A 100 11.69 -23.63 -35.87
C ASN A 100 11.00 -24.98 -36.02
N PHE A 101 11.37 -25.70 -37.08
CA PHE A 101 10.91 -27.06 -37.25
C PHE A 101 11.35 -27.89 -36.03
N PRO A 102 10.42 -28.61 -35.36
CA PRO A 102 10.76 -29.36 -34.17
C PRO A 102 11.69 -30.53 -34.51
N MET A 103 12.44 -31.00 -33.52
CA MET A 103 13.08 -32.31 -33.64
C MET A 103 11.98 -33.37 -33.74
N VAL A 104 11.94 -34.08 -34.86
CA VAL A 104 11.06 -35.23 -35.04
C VAL A 104 11.90 -36.48 -34.81
N THR A 105 11.58 -37.23 -33.76
CA THR A 105 12.19 -38.53 -33.49
C THR A 105 11.20 -39.62 -33.89
N ILE A 106 11.59 -40.47 -34.83
CA ILE A 106 10.79 -41.60 -35.31
C ILE A 106 11.46 -42.89 -34.85
N CYS A 107 10.70 -43.71 -34.12
CA CYS A 107 11.13 -45.03 -33.70
C CYS A 107 10.32 -46.09 -34.45
N PRO A 108 10.93 -47.21 -34.87
CA PRO A 108 10.17 -48.36 -35.34
C PRO A 108 9.37 -48.97 -34.19
N ASP A 109 8.17 -49.49 -34.49
CA ASP A 109 7.36 -50.22 -33.51
C ASP A 109 8.04 -51.51 -33.03
N SER A 110 8.90 -52.08 -33.87
CA SER A 110 9.71 -53.24 -33.52
C SER A 110 11.04 -52.80 -32.89
N PRO A 111 11.37 -53.27 -31.67
CA PRO A 111 12.67 -53.02 -31.06
C PRO A 111 13.81 -53.80 -31.72
N PHE A 112 13.51 -54.75 -32.61
CA PHE A 112 14.48 -55.60 -33.27
C PHE A 112 14.28 -55.62 -34.79
N SER A 113 15.39 -55.65 -35.53
CA SER A 113 15.39 -55.98 -36.95
C SER A 113 15.39 -57.50 -37.11
N MET A 114 14.68 -58.03 -38.11
CA MET A 114 14.65 -59.47 -38.40
C MET A 114 16.05 -60.03 -38.66
N ALA A 115 16.92 -59.28 -39.35
CA ALA A 115 18.31 -59.69 -39.57
C ALA A 115 19.09 -59.87 -38.26
N LYS A 116 18.76 -59.10 -37.20
CA LYS A 116 19.41 -59.25 -35.89
C LYS A 116 18.89 -60.48 -35.14
N LEU A 117 17.63 -60.84 -35.34
CA LEU A 117 17.04 -62.04 -34.77
C LEU A 117 17.62 -63.31 -35.42
N GLU A 118 17.85 -63.30 -36.73
CA GLU A 118 18.49 -64.41 -37.46
C GLU A 118 19.94 -64.63 -36.99
N GLU A 119 20.74 -63.57 -36.88
CA GLU A 119 22.12 -63.64 -36.35
C GLU A 119 22.16 -64.20 -34.91
N LEU A 120 21.22 -63.79 -34.06
CA LEU A 120 21.10 -64.30 -32.69
C LEU A 120 20.70 -65.78 -32.65
N ASP A 121 19.88 -66.26 -33.58
CA ASP A 121 19.48 -67.65 -33.66
C ASP A 121 20.62 -68.55 -34.15
N GLU A 122 21.40 -68.08 -35.13
CA GLU A 122 22.63 -68.77 -35.58
C GLU A 122 23.66 -68.89 -34.44
N LEU A 123 23.86 -67.83 -33.66
CA LEU A 123 24.75 -67.85 -32.48
C LEU A 123 24.22 -68.74 -31.34
N ARG A 124 22.91 -68.98 -31.26
CA ARG A 124 22.30 -69.86 -30.26
C ARG A 124 22.43 -71.34 -30.62
N GLN A 125 22.51 -71.65 -31.91
CA GLN A 125 22.59 -73.01 -32.43
C GLN A 125 24.03 -73.53 -32.58
N ALA A 126 25.03 -72.67 -32.43
CA ALA A 126 26.45 -73.00 -32.35
C ALA A 126 26.88 -73.42 -30.93
#